data_AF-A0A0B8QG22-F1
#
_entry.id   AF-A0A0B8QG22-F1
#
_cell.length_a   1.000
_cell.length_b   1.000
_cell.length_c   1.000
_cell.angle_alpha   90.00
_cell.angle_beta   90.00
_cell.angle_gamma   90.00
#
_symmetry.space_group_name_H-M   'P 1'
#
loop_
_entity.id
_entity.type
_entity.pdbx_description
1 polymer ?
#
loop_
_entity_poly.entity_id
_entity_poly.type
_entity_poly.pdbx_seq_one_letter_code
_entity_poly.pdbx_strand_id
1 'polypeptide(L)'
;MKRPPAGIWGGLHCFPETESIDDNQSLKPDSKLIKSEQILISFKHTFSHYHLDITPILFDLSDQPTQVMEQNKGIWYNLSQPQQLGLAAPVKALLSTLHHELN
;
A
#
# COMPACT_ATOMS: atom_id res chain seq x y z
N MET A 1 -4.73 1.68 -4.67
CA MET A 1 -5.63 1.35 -5.78
C MET A 1 -7.03 1.00 -5.31
N LYS A 2 -8.08 1.32 -6.07
CA LYS A 2 -9.46 0.89 -5.73
C LYS A 2 -9.69 -0.56 -6.20
N ARG A 3 -10.10 -1.46 -5.30
CA ARG A 3 -10.44 -2.83 -5.66
C ARG A 3 -11.77 -2.89 -6.44
N PRO A 4 -11.98 -3.93 -7.28
CA PRO A 4 -13.27 -4.19 -7.91
C PRO A 4 -14.41 -4.22 -6.87
N PRO A 5 -15.68 -3.99 -7.26
CA PRO A 5 -16.81 -3.97 -6.32
C PRO A 5 -17.05 -5.30 -5.59
N ALA A 6 -16.59 -6.41 -6.15
CA ALA A 6 -16.73 -7.73 -5.54
C ALA A 6 -15.49 -8.09 -4.68
N GLY A 7 -15.72 -8.88 -3.64
CA GLY A 7 -14.66 -9.42 -2.77
C GLY A 7 -14.60 -8.75 -1.39
N ILE A 8 -13.62 -9.19 -0.58
CA ILE A 8 -13.47 -8.86 0.85
C ILE A 8 -13.37 -7.34 1.11
N TRP A 9 -12.82 -6.60 0.16
CA TRP A 9 -12.69 -5.14 0.21
C TRP A 9 -13.30 -4.47 -1.02
N GLY A 10 -14.45 -4.98 -1.46
CA GLY A 10 -15.18 -4.49 -2.62
C GLY A 10 -15.31 -2.96 -2.65
N GLY A 11 -14.73 -2.31 -3.66
CA GLY A 11 -14.80 -0.85 -3.83
C GLY A 11 -13.96 -0.03 -2.84
N LEU A 12 -13.15 -0.64 -1.98
CA LEU A 12 -12.23 0.06 -1.08
C LEU A 12 -10.85 0.25 -1.72
N HIS A 13 -10.10 1.21 -1.20
CA HIS A 13 -8.72 1.47 -1.58
C HIS A 13 -7.76 0.61 -0.75
N CYS A 14 -6.86 -0.09 -1.45
CA CYS A 14 -5.79 -0.93 -0.91
C CYS A 14 -4.43 -0.54 -1.50
N PHE A 15 -3.35 -0.92 -0.81
CA PHE A 15 -2.02 -0.94 -1.42
C PHE A 15 -1.95 -2.03 -2.52
N PRO A 16 -1.05 -1.90 -3.51
CA PRO A 16 -0.68 -3.02 -4.36
C PRO A 16 -0.13 -4.18 -3.52
N GLU A 17 -0.49 -5.42 -3.87
CA GLU A 17 -0.10 -6.62 -3.12
C GLU A 17 0.34 -7.75 -4.07
N THR A 18 1.20 -8.63 -3.57
CA THR A 18 1.72 -9.82 -4.25
C THR A 18 1.79 -10.96 -3.23
N GLU A 19 1.79 -12.20 -3.72
CA GLU A 19 1.93 -13.39 -2.87
C GLU A 19 3.39 -13.64 -2.47
N SER A 20 4.36 -13.08 -3.20
CA SER A 20 5.79 -13.25 -2.95
C SER A 20 6.56 -11.93 -3.09
N ILE A 21 7.52 -11.71 -2.18
CA ILE A 21 8.42 -10.55 -2.19
C ILE A 21 9.35 -10.57 -3.41
N ASP A 22 9.77 -11.76 -3.85
CA ASP A 22 10.78 -11.95 -4.90
C ASP A 22 10.22 -11.90 -6.33
N ASP A 23 8.91 -12.13 -6.51
CA ASP A 23 8.30 -12.35 -7.84
C ASP A 23 7.79 -11.06 -8.51
N ASN A 24 7.96 -9.91 -7.86
CA ASN A 24 7.05 -8.79 -8.09
C ASN A 24 7.71 -7.52 -8.62
N GLN A 25 8.57 -7.65 -9.64
CA GLN A 25 9.19 -6.49 -10.30
C GLN A 25 8.16 -5.49 -10.84
N SER A 26 6.95 -5.92 -11.17
CA SER A 26 5.91 -5.08 -11.77
C SER A 26 5.18 -4.15 -10.79
N LEU A 27 5.19 -4.45 -9.48
CA LEU A 27 4.62 -3.53 -8.46
C LEU A 27 5.70 -2.74 -7.71
N LYS A 28 6.99 -3.08 -7.89
CA LYS A 28 8.07 -2.25 -7.36
C LYS A 28 8.15 -0.93 -8.17
N PRO A 29 8.43 0.21 -7.51
CA PRO A 29 8.79 1.44 -8.21
C PRO A 29 10.00 1.22 -9.13
N ASP A 30 10.23 2.11 -10.09
CA ASP A 30 11.46 2.08 -10.90
C ASP A 30 12.67 2.06 -9.97
N SER A 31 13.52 1.04 -10.11
CA SER A 31 14.69 0.83 -9.26
C SER A 31 15.67 2.00 -9.29
N LYS A 32 15.66 2.81 -10.34
CA LYS A 32 16.46 4.04 -10.44
C LYS A 32 15.98 5.15 -9.50
N LEU A 33 14.71 5.10 -9.10
CA LEU A 33 14.11 6.07 -8.18
C LEU A 33 14.17 5.60 -6.73
N ILE A 34 14.47 4.33 -6.45
CA ILE A 34 14.49 3.80 -5.09
C ILE A 34 15.78 4.21 -4.40
N LYS A 35 15.66 5.02 -3.35
CA LYS A 35 16.75 5.43 -2.46
C LYS A 35 16.98 4.39 -1.36
N SER A 36 15.91 3.83 -0.82
CA SER A 36 15.99 2.71 0.13
C SER A 36 14.72 1.85 0.09
N GLU A 37 14.87 0.58 0.47
CA GLU A 37 13.80 -0.40 0.66
C GLU A 37 13.86 -0.91 2.10
N GLN A 38 12.72 -0.89 2.80
CA GLN A 38 12.60 -1.39 4.17
C GLN A 38 11.40 -2.32 4.29
N ILE A 39 11.63 -3.55 4.75
CA ILE A 39 10.56 -4.46 5.14
C ILE A 39 10.08 -4.02 6.53
N LEU A 40 8.79 -3.71 6.64
CA LEU A 40 8.17 -3.33 7.91
C LEU A 40 7.69 -4.56 8.68
N ILE A 41 7.33 -4.34 9.93
CA ILE A 41 6.80 -5.39 10.81
C ILE A 41 5.54 -6.00 10.18
N SER A 42 5.58 -7.31 9.95
CA SER A 42 4.42 -8.06 9.48
C SER A 42 3.31 -8.07 10.52
N PHE A 43 2.07 -8.03 10.07
CA PHE A 43 0.92 -8.09 10.95
C PHE A 43 -0.20 -8.95 10.35
N LYS A 44 -1.08 -9.44 11.22
CA LYS A 44 -2.18 -10.30 10.86
C LYS A 44 -3.50 -9.54 10.87
N HIS A 45 -4.28 -9.69 9.81
CA HIS A 45 -5.66 -9.26 9.76
C HIS A 45 -6.60 -10.47 9.76
N THR A 46 -7.47 -10.55 10.76
CA THR A 46 -8.33 -11.71 11.01
C THR A 46 -9.76 -11.42 10.57
N PHE A 47 -10.28 -12.27 9.68
CA PHE A 47 -11.69 -12.43 9.39
C PHE A 47 -12.24 -13.66 10.13
N SER A 48 -13.56 -13.82 10.17
CA SER A 48 -14.19 -14.95 10.87
C SER A 48 -13.73 -16.33 10.39
N HIS A 49 -13.34 -16.47 9.12
CA HIS A 49 -12.98 -17.77 8.52
C HIS A 49 -11.65 -17.72 7.75
N TYR A 50 -10.88 -16.64 7.86
CA TYR A 50 -9.68 -16.42 7.06
C TYR A 50 -8.74 -15.46 7.79
N HIS A 51 -7.44 -15.66 7.65
CA HIS A 51 -6.42 -14.74 8.15
C HIS A 51 -5.55 -14.31 6.97
N LEU A 52 -5.22 -13.02 6.95
CA LEU A 52 -4.26 -12.47 6.02
C LEU A 52 -3.04 -12.04 6.83
N ASP A 53 -1.90 -12.69 6.57
CA ASP A 53 -0.60 -12.24 7.03
C ASP A 53 -0.03 -11.25 6.02
N ILE A 54 0.26 -10.04 6.48
CA ILE A 54 0.66 -8.91 5.63
C ILE A 54 2.07 -8.51 6.02
N THR A 55 2.97 -8.46 5.03
CA THR A 55 4.33 -7.92 5.18
C THR A 55 4.44 -6.65 4.35
N PRO A 56 4.38 -5.46 4.97
CA PRO A 56 4.50 -4.22 4.24
C PRO A 56 5.95 -3.95 3.83
N ILE A 57 6.12 -3.31 2.68
CA ILE A 57 7.43 -2.85 2.20
C ILE A 57 7.33 -1.35 1.96
N LEU A 58 8.25 -0.59 2.58
CA LEU A 58 8.37 0.85 2.44
C LEU A 58 9.53 1.15 1.48
N PHE A 59 9.25 2.00 0.49
CA PHE A 59 10.26 2.50 -0.44
C PHE A 59 10.41 4.01 -0.23
N ASP A 60 11.62 4.45 0.11
CA ASP A 60 12.01 5.86 0.01
C ASP A 60 12.45 6.14 -1.42
N LEU A 61 11.91 7.18 -2.04
CA LEU A 61 12.21 7.54 -3.41
C LEU A 61 13.12 8.76 -3.47
N SER A 62 14.09 8.77 -4.38
CA SER A 62 15.01 9.89 -4.59
C SER A 62 14.30 11.12 -5.13
N ASP A 63 13.26 10.90 -5.94
CA ASP A 63 12.50 11.92 -6.63
C ASP A 63 11.02 11.56 -6.66
N GLN A 64 10.17 12.58 -6.81
CA GLN A 64 8.76 12.35 -7.03
C GLN A 64 8.57 11.67 -8.41
N PRO A 65 7.95 10.49 -8.47
CA PRO A 65 7.73 9.82 -9.74
C PRO A 65 6.88 10.71 -10.66
N THR A 66 7.42 11.01 -11.84
CA THR A 66 6.79 11.84 -12.87
C THR A 66 5.73 11.10 -13.69
N GLN A 67 5.48 9.83 -13.36
CA GLN A 67 4.44 9.05 -14.01
C GLN A 67 3.09 9.64 -13.63
N VAL A 68 2.57 10.50 -14.51
CA VAL A 68 1.16 10.88 -14.58
C VAL A 68 0.39 9.58 -14.51
N MET A 69 -0.39 9.42 -13.43
CA MET A 69 -1.21 8.25 -13.18
C MET A 69 -1.81 7.77 -14.51
N GLU A 70 -1.40 6.60 -14.99
CA GLU A 70 -2.19 5.90 -15.99
C GLU A 70 -3.63 5.88 -15.47
N GLN A 71 -4.54 6.35 -16.31
CA GLN A 71 -5.79 7.03 -15.96
C GLN A 71 -6.82 6.22 -15.17
N ASN A 72 -6.49 5.17 -14.39
CA ASN A 72 -7.56 4.44 -13.72
C ASN A 72 -7.34 3.61 -12.46
N LYS A 73 -6.20 3.60 -11.75
CA LYS A 73 -6.13 2.72 -10.54
C LYS A 73 -5.46 3.25 -9.28
N GLY A 74 -4.42 4.08 -9.33
CA GLY A 74 -3.71 4.56 -8.12
C GLY A 74 -4.25 5.88 -7.55
N ILE A 75 -3.91 6.22 -6.30
CA ILE A 75 -4.02 7.59 -5.76
C ILE A 75 -2.81 7.87 -4.88
N TRP A 76 -2.32 9.11 -4.85
CA TRP A 76 -1.37 9.55 -3.84
C TRP A 76 -2.13 9.97 -2.58
N TYR A 77 -1.87 9.29 -1.47
CA TYR A 77 -2.54 9.56 -0.20
C TYR A 77 -1.63 10.40 0.70
N ASN A 78 -2.11 11.57 1.11
CA ASN A 78 -1.35 12.46 2.00
C ASN A 78 -1.55 12.05 3.46
N LEU A 79 -0.47 11.62 4.12
CA LEU A 79 -0.48 11.23 5.53
C LEU A 79 -0.69 12.40 6.50
N SER A 80 -0.23 13.60 6.16
CA SER A 80 -0.37 14.81 6.98
C SER A 80 -1.75 15.47 6.81
N GLN A 81 -2.39 15.26 5.66
CA GLN A 81 -3.73 15.75 5.34
C GLN A 81 -4.60 14.58 4.82
N PRO A 82 -5.03 13.68 5.71
CA PRO A 82 -5.76 12.49 5.32
C PRO A 82 -7.09 12.86 4.65
N GLN A 83 -7.26 12.40 3.41
CA GLN A 83 -8.50 12.58 2.65
C GLN A 83 -9.56 11.57 3.10
N GLN A 84 -10.84 11.97 3.05
CA GLN A 84 -11.96 11.07 3.33
C GLN A 84 -12.13 10.05 2.19
N LEU A 85 -11.38 8.95 2.28
CA LEU A 85 -11.40 7.85 1.31
C LEU A 85 -11.86 6.56 1.99
N GLY A 86 -12.60 5.74 1.25
CA GLY A 86 -12.93 4.39 1.66
C GLY A 86 -11.70 3.50 1.63
N LEU A 87 -10.99 3.39 2.74
CA LEU A 87 -9.80 2.54 2.90
C LEU A 87 -10.16 1.19 3.53
N ALA A 88 -9.52 0.10 3.08
CA ALA A 88 -9.63 -1.19 3.74
C ALA A 88 -9.05 -1.14 5.17
N ALA A 89 -9.59 -1.96 6.07
CA ALA A 89 -9.18 -1.99 7.48
C ALA A 89 -7.66 -2.15 7.70
N PRO A 90 -6.95 -3.11 7.08
CA PRO A 90 -5.49 -3.23 7.28
C PRO A 90 -4.71 -2.04 6.70
N VAL A 91 -5.23 -1.38 5.66
CA VAL A 91 -4.61 -0.19 5.08
C VAL A 91 -4.70 0.98 6.05
N LYS A 92 -5.85 1.18 6.69
CA LYS A 92 -6.01 2.19 7.75
C LYS A 92 -5.02 1.94 8.89
N ALA A 93 -4.93 0.70 9.36
CA ALA A 93 -4.01 0.32 10.43
C ALA A 93 -2.55 0.64 10.05
N LEU A 94 -2.12 0.25 8.85
CA LEU A 94 -0.76 0.51 8.36
C LEU A 94 -0.46 2.00 8.18
N LEU A 95 -1.41 2.80 7.67
CA LEU A 95 -1.20 4.25 7.54
C LEU A 95 -1.06 4.93 8.90
N SER A 96 -1.80 4.48 9.91
CA SER A 96 -1.66 4.98 11.28
C SER A 96 -0.30 4.66 11.89
N THR A 97 0.26 3.47 11.64
CA THR A 97 1.62 3.13 12.10
C THR A 97 2.69 3.93 11.36
N LEU A 98 2.56 4.07 10.04
CA LEU A 98 3.49 4.87 9.23
C LEU A 98 3.53 6.34 9.65
N HIS A 99 2.39 6.92 9.99
CA HIS A 99 2.35 8.28 10.52
C HIS A 99 3.15 8.43 11.82
N HIS A 100 3.26 7.38 12.63
CA HIS A 100 4.08 7.44 13.85
C HIS A 100 5.58 7.27 13.56
N GLU A 101 5.94 6.38 12.62
CA GLU A 101 7.34 6.06 12.28
C GLU A 101 8.05 7.16 11.46
N LEU A 102 7.28 7.97 10.71
CA LEU A 102 7.81 9.01 9.82
C LEU A 102 7.82 10.43 10.42
N ASN A 103 7.39 10.60 11.67
CA ASN A 103 7.40 11.86 12.43
C ASN A 103 8.48 11.83 13.50
#